data_AF-A0A3M1J1S6-F1
#
_entry.id   AF-A0A3M1J1S6-F1
#
_cell.length_a   1.000
_cell.length_b   1.000
_cell.length_c   1.000
_cell.angle_alpha   90.00
_cell.angle_beta   90.00
_cell.angle_gamma   90.00
#
_symmetry.space_group_name_H-M   'P 1'
#
loop_
_entity.id
_entity.type
_entity.pdbx_description
1 polymer ?
#
loop_
_entity_poly.entity_id
_entity_poly.type
_entity_poly.pdbx_seq_one_letter_code
_entity_poly.pdbx_strand_id
1 'polypeptide(L)'
;TAEVALPYGARPEGSVSKLRTYRDGARILWTIIRLYKELRPLRFFGAAGVALMFLSLGLGTPLVVTWLETGLVPRFPTAILATGIMQLAFLSMGCGLVLESVAQGRREAKRMRYLDLQSVATAS
;
A
#
# COMPACT_ATOMS: atom_id res chain seq x y z
N THR A 1 -29.59 4.93 -3.06
CA THR A 1 -29.67 6.07 -2.13
C THR A 1 -29.75 7.34 -2.94
N ALA A 2 -30.86 8.06 -2.84
CA ALA A 2 -31.03 9.34 -3.52
C ALA A 2 -30.38 10.43 -2.66
N GLU A 3 -29.55 11.28 -3.27
CA GLU A 3 -29.00 12.45 -2.60
C GLU A 3 -30.11 13.52 -2.47
N VAL A 4 -30.26 14.10 -1.27
CA VAL A 4 -31.22 15.16 -1.00
C VAL A 4 -30.48 16.49 -1.01
N ALA A 5 -30.88 17.40 -1.89
CA ALA A 5 -30.27 18.72 -1.98
C ALA A 5 -30.54 19.53 -0.71
N LEU A 6 -29.48 20.01 -0.06
CA LEU A 6 -29.54 20.94 1.06
C LEU A 6 -29.14 22.34 0.60
N PRO A 7 -29.76 23.40 1.14
CA PRO A 7 -29.38 24.77 0.82
C PRO A 7 -27.94 25.03 1.28
N TYR A 8 -27.06 25.35 0.33
CA TYR A 8 -25.68 25.73 0.61
C TYR A 8 -25.62 27.22 0.96
N GLY A 9 -25.43 27.53 2.24
CA GLY A 9 -25.32 28.90 2.74
C GLY A 9 -23.87 29.41 2.72
N ALA A 10 -23.72 30.72 2.52
CA ALA A 10 -22.44 31.39 2.74
C ALA A 10 -21.99 31.25 4.20
N ARG A 11 -20.67 31.13 4.40
CA ARG A 11 -20.07 30.95 5.72
C ARG A 11 -20.25 32.22 6.57
N PRO A 12 -20.71 32.14 7.83
CA PRO A 12 -20.81 33.32 8.70
C PRO A 12 -19.44 33.97 8.89
N GLU A 13 -19.39 35.30 8.79
CA GLU A 13 -18.18 36.08 9.02
C GLU A 13 -17.69 35.90 10.47
N GLY A 14 -16.40 35.63 10.65
CA GLY A 14 -15.81 35.34 11.95
C GLY A 14 -15.81 33.86 12.39
N SER A 15 -16.33 32.92 11.57
CA SER A 15 -16.29 31.49 11.94
C SER A 15 -14.89 30.87 11.80
N VAL A 16 -14.27 30.59 12.94
CA VAL A 16 -12.98 29.89 13.00
C VAL A 16 -13.08 28.49 12.36
N SER A 17 -12.03 28.07 11.64
CA SER A 17 -11.98 26.72 11.07
C SER A 17 -12.07 25.67 12.17
N LYS A 18 -13.17 24.90 12.18
CA LYS A 18 -13.30 23.70 13.03
C LYS A 18 -12.42 22.54 12.55
N LEU A 19 -11.90 22.62 11.32
CA LEU A 19 -11.01 21.60 10.78
C LEU A 19 -9.59 21.80 11.29
N ARG A 20 -9.00 20.72 11.79
CA ARG A 20 -7.58 20.65 12.13
C ARG A 20 -6.85 20.12 10.92
N THR A 21 -6.50 21.01 9.99
CA THR A 21 -5.96 20.69 8.64
C THR A 21 -4.95 19.54 8.64
N TYR A 22 -3.94 19.59 9.51
CA TYR A 22 -2.92 18.54 9.58
C TYR A 22 -3.42 17.23 10.20
N ARG A 23 -4.18 17.29 11.30
CA ARG A 23 -4.64 16.10 12.04
C ARG A 23 -5.71 15.35 11.27
N ASP A 24 -6.67 16.09 10.71
CA ASP A 24 -7.75 15.51 9.91
C ASP A 24 -7.21 15.05 8.56
N GLY A 25 -6.28 15.80 7.94
CA GLY A 25 -5.57 15.36 6.74
C GLY A 25 -4.82 14.04 6.94
N ALA A 26 -4.05 13.91 8.02
CA ALA A 26 -3.35 12.67 8.36
C ALA A 26 -4.32 11.50 8.58
N ARG A 27 -5.47 11.74 9.22
CA ARG A 27 -6.52 10.72 9.42
C ARG A 27 -7.11 10.27 8.08
N ILE A 28 -7.43 11.21 7.19
CA ILE A 28 -7.98 10.90 5.85
C ILE A 28 -6.96 10.09 5.04
N LEU A 29 -5.70 10.52 5.03
CA LEU A 29 -4.62 9.83 4.33
C LEU A 29 -4.43 8.40 4.84
N TRP A 30 -4.45 8.21 6.16
CA TRP A 30 -4.36 6.89 6.77
C TRP A 30 -5.51 5.97 6.33
N THR A 31 -6.73 6.50 6.30
CA THR A 31 -7.90 5.76 5.80
C THR A 31 -7.73 5.37 4.33
N ILE A 32 -7.24 6.28 3.49
CA ILE A 32 -6.99 6.01 2.06
C ILE A 32 -5.95 4.89 1.90
N ILE A 33 -4.82 4.96 2.62
CA ILE A 33 -3.78 3.93 2.56
C ILE A 33 -4.32 2.56 2.99
N ARG A 34 -5.10 2.53 4.08
CA ARG A 34 -5.71 1.31 4.58
C ARG A 34 -6.66 0.70 3.55
N LEU A 35 -7.55 1.51 2.97
CA LEU A 35 -8.47 1.06 1.93
C LEU A 35 -7.73 0.58 0.68
N TYR A 36 -6.71 1.30 0.25
CA TYR A 36 -5.90 0.91 -0.91
C TYR A 36 -5.22 -0.45 -0.72
N LYS A 37 -4.65 -0.69 0.48
CA LYS A 37 -4.08 -1.99 0.86
C LYS A 37 -5.12 -3.12 0.82
N GLU A 38 -6.36 -2.85 1.23
CA GLU A 38 -7.44 -3.85 1.24
C GLU A 38 -7.99 -4.14 -0.17
N LEU A 39 -8.00 -3.15 -1.07
CA LEU A 39 -8.46 -3.32 -2.45
C LEU A 39 -7.42 -3.99 -3.36
N ARG A 40 -6.14 -3.63 -3.22
CA ARG A 40 -5.04 -4.06 -4.12
C ARG A 40 -3.75 -4.35 -3.33
N PRO A 41 -3.72 -5.37 -2.46
CA PRO A 41 -2.57 -5.66 -1.61
C PRO A 41 -1.29 -5.91 -2.40
N LEU A 42 -1.35 -6.63 -3.54
CA LEU A 42 -0.15 -6.87 -4.37
C LEU A 42 0.48 -5.58 -4.87
N ARG A 43 -0.33 -4.62 -5.31
CA ARG A 43 0.17 -3.36 -5.87
C ARG A 43 0.82 -2.49 -4.80
N PHE A 44 0.28 -2.47 -3.59
CA PHE A 44 0.82 -1.67 -2.49
C PHE A 44 2.19 -2.20 -2.04
N PHE A 45 2.26 -3.48 -1.65
CA PHE A 45 3.50 -4.08 -1.16
C PHE A 45 4.51 -4.35 -2.27
N GLY A 46 4.04 -4.64 -3.49
CA GLY A 46 4.86 -4.78 -4.68
C GLY A 46 5.53 -3.46 -5.07
N ALA A 47 4.80 -2.35 -5.09
CA ALA A 47 5.39 -1.03 -5.37
C ALA A 47 6.45 -0.66 -4.32
N ALA A 48 6.18 -0.90 -3.04
CA ALA A 48 7.17 -0.70 -1.97
C ALA A 48 8.40 -1.59 -2.15
N GLY A 49 8.21 -2.88 -2.48
CA GLY A 49 9.30 -3.82 -2.76
C GLY A 49 10.15 -3.39 -3.95
N VAL A 50 9.53 -2.98 -5.05
CA VAL A 50 10.23 -2.47 -6.25
C VAL A 50 11.03 -1.21 -5.92
N ALA A 51 10.46 -0.27 -5.14
CA ALA A 51 11.17 0.92 -4.72
C ALA A 51 12.42 0.58 -3.88
N LEU A 52 12.29 -0.36 -2.93
CA LEU A 52 13.42 -0.85 -2.12
C LEU A 52 14.47 -1.59 -2.97
N MET A 53 14.03 -2.37 -3.95
CA MET A 53 14.92 -3.06 -4.88
C MET A 53 15.77 -2.07 -5.67
N PHE A 54 15.16 -1.03 -6.24
CA PHE A 54 15.90 0.02 -6.95
C PHE A 54 16.86 0.78 -6.03
N LEU A 55 16.45 1.05 -4.79
CA LEU A 55 17.32 1.69 -3.80
C LEU A 55 18.54 0.82 -3.47
N SER A 56 18.34 -0.49 -3.27
CA SER A 56 19.42 -1.44 -3.04
C SER A 56 20.36 -1.54 -4.23
N LEU A 57 19.81 -1.62 -5.45
CA LEU A 57 20.62 -1.67 -6.68
C LEU A 57 21.45 -0.39 -6.84
N GLY A 58 20.86 0.79 -6.61
CA GLY A 58 21.59 2.06 -6.67
C GLY A 58 22.75 2.14 -5.68
N LEU A 59 22.56 1.63 -4.45
CA LEU A 59 23.63 1.55 -3.45
C LEU A 59 24.66 0.45 -3.75
N GLY A 60 24.22 -0.66 -4.37
CA GLY A 60 25.05 -1.82 -4.71
C GLY A 60 25.90 -1.62 -5.97
N THR A 61 25.42 -0.89 -6.97
CA THR A 61 26.14 -0.63 -8.22
C THR A 61 27.55 -0.08 -8.02
N PRO A 62 27.78 1.03 -7.28
CA PRO A 62 29.14 1.54 -7.08
C PRO A 62 30.01 0.53 -6.31
N LEU A 63 29.41 -0.29 -5.44
CA LEU A 63 30.12 -1.33 -4.69
C LEU A 63 30.66 -2.42 -5.61
N VAL A 64 29.82 -2.92 -6.53
CA VAL A 64 30.20 -3.94 -7.50
C VAL A 64 31.29 -3.41 -8.42
N VAL A 65 31.17 -2.16 -8.90
CA VAL A 65 32.21 -1.51 -9.72
C VAL A 65 33.53 -1.41 -8.97
N THR A 66 33.53 -0.92 -7.73
CA THR A 66 34.76 -0.84 -6.93
C THR A 66 35.40 -2.20 -6.66
N TRP A 67 34.58 -3.25 -6.48
CA TRP A 67 35.07 -4.60 -6.28
C TRP A 67 35.69 -5.18 -7.56
N LEU A 68 35.11 -4.91 -8.74
CA LEU A 68 35.66 -5.33 -10.02
C LEU A 68 37.02 -4.67 -10.33
N GLU A 69 37.19 -3.40 -9.94
CA GLU A 69 38.42 -2.64 -10.17
C GLU A 69 39.54 -2.99 -9.18
N THR A 70 39.21 -3.19 -7.90
CA THR A 70 40.22 -3.30 -6.83
C THR A 70 40.31 -4.67 -6.16
N GLY A 71 39.33 -5.57 -6.38
CA GLY A 71 39.23 -6.86 -5.71
C GLY A 71 38.93 -6.78 -4.20
N LEU A 72 38.89 -5.56 -3.64
CA LEU A 72 38.65 -5.28 -2.24
C LEU A 72 37.27 -4.63 -2.08
N VAL A 73 36.63 -4.86 -0.92
CA VAL A 73 35.37 -4.20 -0.56
C VAL A 73 35.68 -3.12 0.48
N PRO A 74 36.09 -1.90 0.08
CA PRO A 74 36.44 -0.85 1.04
C PRO A 74 35.26 -0.37 1.90
N ARG A 75 34.02 -0.65 1.48
CA ARG A 75 32.79 -0.20 2.15
C ARG A 75 31.92 -1.38 2.63
N PHE A 76 32.39 -2.10 3.63
CA PHE A 76 31.68 -3.23 4.24
C PHE A 76 30.28 -2.89 4.80
N PRO A 77 30.07 -1.77 5.55
CA PRO A 77 28.76 -1.47 6.11
C PRO A 77 27.69 -1.22 5.05
N THR A 78 28.05 -0.58 3.94
CA THR A 78 27.13 -0.34 2.81
C THR A 78 26.79 -1.62 2.05
N ALA A 79 27.69 -2.60 2.01
CA ALA A 79 27.40 -3.91 1.40
C ALA A 79 26.29 -4.64 2.17
N ILE A 80 26.43 -4.68 3.50
CA ILE A 80 25.45 -5.31 4.40
C ILE A 80 24.10 -4.56 4.34
N LEU A 81 24.14 -3.23 4.29
CA LEU A 81 22.93 -2.42 4.16
C LEU A 81 22.24 -2.66 2.81
N ALA A 82 22.99 -2.75 1.72
CA ALA A 82 22.43 -3.04 0.40
C ALA A 82 21.78 -4.42 0.34
N THR A 83 22.42 -5.46 0.88
CA THR A 83 21.84 -6.82 0.94
C THR A 83 20.64 -6.87 1.87
N GLY A 84 20.67 -6.19 3.01
CA GLY A 84 19.53 -6.06 3.92
C GLY A 84 18.32 -5.40 3.27
N ILE A 85 18.53 -4.30 2.54
CA ILE A 85 17.46 -3.62 1.78
C ILE A 85 16.91 -4.53 0.69
N MET A 86 17.77 -5.27 -0.03
CA MET A 86 17.33 -6.23 -1.04
C MET A 86 16.47 -7.34 -0.42
N GLN A 87 16.86 -7.86 0.74
CA GLN A 87 16.09 -8.89 1.44
C GLN A 87 14.71 -8.37 1.87
N LEU A 88 14.64 -7.12 2.36
CA LEU A 88 13.38 -6.46 2.70
C LEU A 88 12.50 -6.22 1.46
N ALA A 89 13.09 -5.91 0.31
CA ALA A 89 12.38 -5.78 -0.95
C ALA A 89 11.67 -7.09 -1.32
N PHE A 90 12.39 -8.21 -1.30
CA PHE A 90 11.83 -9.53 -1.57
C PHE A 90 10.76 -9.94 -0.55
N LEU A 91 11.00 -9.70 0.74
CA LEU A 91 10.01 -9.97 1.79
C LEU A 91 8.72 -9.16 1.58
N SER A 92 8.82 -7.89 1.22
CA SER A 92 7.66 -7.05 0.90
C SER A 92 6.89 -7.60 -0.29
N MET A 93 7.57 -7.99 -1.37
CA MET A 93 6.92 -8.58 -2.54
C MET A 93 6.23 -9.92 -2.19
N GLY A 94 6.88 -10.77 -1.41
CA GLY A 94 6.31 -12.03 -0.91
C GLY A 94 5.05 -11.80 -0.07
N CYS A 95 5.09 -10.87 0.88
CA CYS A 95 3.92 -10.46 1.67
C CYS A 95 2.77 -9.94 0.78
N GLY A 96 3.11 -9.16 -0.26
CA GLY A 96 2.13 -8.68 -1.24
C GLY A 96 1.42 -9.80 -1.98
N LEU A 97 2.17 -10.82 -2.42
CA LEU A 97 1.61 -12.01 -3.08
C LEU A 97 0.72 -12.80 -2.13
N VAL A 98 1.17 -13.07 -0.90
CA VAL A 98 0.37 -13.80 0.11
C VAL A 98 -0.94 -13.07 0.40
N LEU A 99 -0.90 -11.76 0.59
CA LEU A 99 -2.09 -10.96 0.88
C LEU A 99 -3.07 -10.91 -0.30
N GLU A 100 -2.58 -10.91 -1.55
CA GLU A 100 -3.43 -11.00 -2.74
C GLU A 100 -4.14 -12.36 -2.81
N SER A 101 -3.41 -13.46 -2.59
CA SER A 101 -3.98 -14.81 -2.53
C SER A 101 -5.07 -14.92 -1.45
N VAL A 102 -4.81 -14.39 -0.25
CA VAL A 102 -5.81 -14.36 0.83
C VAL A 102 -7.00 -13.47 0.47
N ALA A 103 -6.78 -12.31 -0.13
CA ALA A 103 -7.85 -11.40 -0.54
C ALA A 103 -8.74 -12.04 -1.61
N GLN A 104 -8.15 -12.74 -2.58
CA GLN A 104 -8.86 -13.49 -3.60
C GLN A 104 -9.69 -14.62 -2.97
N GLY A 105 -9.10 -15.44 -2.10
CA GLY A 105 -9.83 -16.50 -1.39
C GLY A 105 -11.01 -15.97 -0.57
N ARG A 106 -10.86 -14.81 0.09
CA ARG A 106 -11.97 -14.16 0.80
C ARG A 106 -13.08 -13.67 -0.14
N ARG A 107 -12.75 -13.21 -1.35
CA ARG A 107 -13.74 -12.78 -2.37
C ARG A 107 -14.51 -13.98 -2.91
N GLU A 108 -13.81 -15.07 -3.20
CA GLU A 108 -14.41 -16.32 -3.68
C GLU A 108 -15.36 -16.91 -2.63
N ALA A 109 -14.94 -16.99 -1.36
CA ALA A 109 -15.78 -17.48 -0.27
C ALA A 109 -17.06 -16.64 -0.06
N LYS A 110 -16.95 -15.31 -0.15
CA LYS A 110 -18.12 -14.41 -0.08
C LYS A 110 -19.06 -14.62 -1.26
N ARG A 111 -18.53 -14.86 -2.46
CA ARG A 111 -19.32 -15.11 -3.67
C ARG A 111 -20.09 -16.42 -3.57
N MET A 112 -19.46 -17.49 -3.07
CA MET A 112 -20.16 -18.77 -2.85
C MET A 112 -21.34 -18.60 -1.87
N ARG A 113 -21.11 -17.97 -0.71
CA ARG A 113 -22.20 -17.69 0.24
C ARG A 113 -23.31 -16.81 -0.33
N TYR A 114 -22.98 -15.89 -1.23
CA TYR A 114 -23.99 -15.08 -1.91
C TYR A 114 -24.87 -15.90 -2.85
N LEU A 115 -24.28 -16.87 -3.56
CA LEU A 115 -25.03 -17.77 -4.45
C LEU A 115 -25.88 -18.80 -3.68
N ASP A 116 -25.47 -19.16 -2.46
CA ASP A 116 -26.25 -20.05 -1.58
C ASP A 116 -27.51 -19.37 -1.01
N LEU A 117 -27.57 -18.03 -0.98
CA LEU A 117 -28.74 -17.30 -0.51
C LEU A 117 -29.84 -17.35 -1.58
N GLN A 118 -31.07 -17.73 -1.17
CA GLN A 118 -32.22 -17.69 -2.07
C GLN A 118 -32.42 -16.27 -2.63
N SER A 119 -32.61 -16.18 -3.95
CA SER A 119 -32.91 -14.92 -4.60
C SER A 119 -34.24 -14.37 -4.07
N VAL A 120 -34.27 -13.08 -3.74
CA VAL A 120 -35.50 -12.39 -3.27
C VAL A 120 -36.65 -12.50 -4.29
N ALA A 121 -36.34 -12.79 -5.56
CA ALA A 121 -37.32 -12.99 -6.64
C ALA A 121 -38.13 -14.30 -6.56
N THR A 122 -37.71 -15.31 -5.79
CA THR A 122 -38.43 -16.59 -5.66
C THR A 122 -39.36 -16.65 -4.45
N ALA A 123 -39.52 -15.54 -3.71
CA ALA A 123 -40.32 -15.45 -2.49
C ALA A 123 -41.67 -14.72 -2.66
N SER A 124 -42.15 -14.54 -3.89
CA SER A 124 -43.48 -14.00 -4.25
C SER A 124 -44.26 -15.01 -5.06
#